data_AF-A0A0L7K904-F1
#
_entry.id   AF-A0A0L7K904-F1
#
_cell.length_a   1.000
_cell.length_b   1.000
_cell.length_c   1.000
_cell.angle_alpha   90.00
_cell.angle_beta   90.00
_cell.angle_gamma   90.00
#
_symmetry.space_group_name_H-M   'P 1'
#
loop_
_entity.id
_entity.type
_entity.pdbx_description
1 polymer ?
#
loop_
_entity_poly.entity_id
_entity_poly.type
_entity_poly.pdbx_seq_one_letter_code
_entity_poly.pdbx_strand_id
1 'polypeptide(L)'
;MEYDKEKMESLVSKVKEKFGKKVEIVNLKLDVKMPLFEIFLQASIHTQIKIFYARGRTLQYRLPPVFWTRCKILKENKILQEKYGGECAPGLFPQYDEYNIMQIMTECVYNDKYNFYVYDVNLEWENLCALTPENRELRKIVHQNVHVPTRLAVIKAFEQGVEDFRDVIREEYLIMLREQRKLKENKKYKF
;
A
#
# COMPACT_ATOMS: atom_id res chain seq x y z
N MET A 1 1.04 1.96 16.09
CA MET A 1 0.65 3.07 16.99
C MET A 1 -0.09 2.51 18.21
N GLU A 2 -0.45 3.33 19.21
CA GLU A 2 -1.24 2.88 20.36
C GLU A 2 -2.54 2.17 19.94
N TYR A 3 -3.17 2.66 18.88
CA TYR A 3 -4.40 2.08 18.28
C TYR A 3 -4.22 0.69 17.64
N ASP A 4 -2.98 0.23 17.43
CA ASP A 4 -2.71 -1.07 16.79
C ASP A 4 -2.34 -2.15 17.77
N LYS A 5 -2.22 -1.79 19.05
CA LYS A 5 -1.80 -2.70 20.11
C LYS A 5 -2.73 -3.91 20.18
N GLU A 6 -4.04 -3.69 20.15
CA GLU A 6 -5.03 -4.78 20.21
C GLU A 6 -4.93 -5.72 19.00
N LYS A 7 -4.78 -5.19 17.79
CA LYS A 7 -4.60 -5.98 16.56
C LYS A 7 -3.34 -6.82 16.64
N MET A 8 -2.24 -6.19 17.06
CA MET A 8 -0.95 -6.85 17.21
C MET A 8 -1.02 -7.97 18.26
N GLU A 9 -1.59 -7.70 19.44
CA GLU A 9 -1.71 -8.68 20.52
C GLU A 9 -2.60 -9.86 20.13
N SER A 10 -3.74 -9.58 19.49
CA SER A 10 -4.65 -10.61 18.95
C SER A 10 -3.94 -11.52 17.95
N LEU A 11 -3.31 -10.94 16.93
CA LEU A 11 -2.61 -11.72 15.90
C LEU A 11 -1.44 -12.52 16.49
N VAL A 12 -0.64 -11.91 17.37
CA VAL A 12 0.48 -12.59 18.04
C VAL A 12 -0.02 -13.78 18.85
N SER A 13 -1.14 -13.65 19.57
CA SER A 13 -1.73 -14.76 20.32
C SER A 13 -2.10 -15.93 19.41
N LYS A 14 -2.81 -15.65 18.30
CA LYS A 14 -3.24 -16.68 17.34
C LYS A 14 -2.08 -17.35 16.62
N VAL A 15 -1.05 -16.57 16.26
CA VAL A 15 0.17 -17.10 15.63
C VAL A 15 0.89 -18.03 16.60
N LYS A 16 1.04 -17.65 17.87
CA LYS A 16 1.65 -18.51 18.91
C LYS A 16 0.86 -19.80 19.10
N GLU A 17 -0.46 -19.70 19.21
CA GLU A 17 -1.34 -20.84 19.41
C GLU A 17 -1.26 -21.84 18.25
N LYS A 18 -1.33 -21.35 17.00
CA LYS A 18 -1.38 -22.22 15.82
C LYS A 18 -0.02 -22.77 15.40
N PHE A 19 1.00 -21.91 15.35
CA PHE A 19 2.29 -22.27 14.75
C PHE A 19 3.34 -22.69 15.77
N GLY A 20 3.16 -22.31 17.04
CA GLY A 20 4.11 -22.62 18.11
C GLY A 20 5.53 -22.20 17.73
N LYS A 21 6.46 -23.16 17.79
CA LYS A 21 7.89 -22.94 17.50
C LYS A 21 8.24 -22.88 15.99
N LYS A 22 7.27 -23.08 15.08
CA LYS A 22 7.53 -23.01 13.63
C LYS A 22 7.73 -21.58 13.12
N VAL A 23 7.30 -20.59 13.89
CA VAL A 23 7.41 -19.17 13.56
C VAL A 23 8.05 -18.44 14.74
N GLU A 24 9.03 -17.61 14.46
CA GLU A 24 9.57 -16.64 15.42
C GLU A 24 8.85 -15.30 15.25
N ILE A 25 8.41 -14.72 16.36
CA ILE A 25 7.71 -13.44 16.35
C ILE A 25 8.69 -12.36 16.81
N VAL A 26 8.98 -11.43 15.91
CA VAL A 26 9.82 -10.27 16.19
C VAL A 26 8.94 -9.02 16.19
N ASN A 27 8.96 -8.26 17.29
CA ASN A 27 8.26 -6.98 17.39
C ASN A 27 9.27 -5.83 17.35
N LEU A 28 9.30 -5.10 16.24
CA LEU A 28 10.16 -3.94 16.05
C LEU A 28 9.35 -2.67 16.28
N LYS A 29 9.73 -1.90 17.31
CA LYS A 29 9.17 -0.58 17.57
C LYS A 29 10.14 0.50 17.07
N LEU A 30 9.63 1.38 16.21
CA LEU A 30 10.37 2.54 15.70
C LEU A 30 9.72 3.82 16.23
N ASP A 31 10.54 4.77 16.67
CA ASP A 31 10.08 6.11 17.06
C ASP A 31 10.12 7.03 15.84
N VAL A 32 8.99 7.09 15.12
CA VAL A 32 8.85 7.91 13.91
C VAL A 32 7.50 8.64 13.95
N LYS A 33 7.49 9.87 13.43
CA LYS A 33 6.27 10.68 13.26
C LYS A 33 5.47 10.23 12.02
N MET A 34 5.13 8.95 11.95
CA MET A 34 4.36 8.36 10.86
C MET A 34 3.48 7.23 11.39
N PRO A 35 2.27 6.99 10.81
CA PRO A 35 1.37 5.92 11.20
C PRO A 35 1.85 4.55 10.66
N LEU A 36 3.09 4.16 10.94
CA LEU A 36 3.66 2.90 10.47
C LEU A 36 3.11 1.72 11.28
N PHE A 37 2.66 0.70 10.54
CA PHE A 37 2.39 -0.63 11.06
C PHE A 37 2.48 -1.59 9.88
N GLU A 38 3.42 -2.54 9.98
CA GLU A 38 3.66 -3.52 8.95
C GLU A 38 3.64 -4.91 9.57
N ILE A 39 3.00 -5.86 8.88
CA ILE A 39 2.93 -7.25 9.25
C ILE A 39 3.36 -8.06 8.02
N PHE A 40 4.41 -8.86 8.19
CA PHE A 40 4.91 -9.74 7.15
C PHE A 40 5.47 -11.02 7.76
N LEU A 41 5.50 -12.08 6.96
CA LEU A 41 6.19 -13.33 7.25
C LEU A 41 7.42 -13.43 6.35
N GLN A 42 8.57 -13.69 6.95
CA GLN A 42 9.83 -13.90 6.24
C GLN A 42 10.20 -15.38 6.31
N ALA A 43 10.58 -15.96 5.17
CA ALA A 43 11.14 -17.31 5.14
C ALA A 43 12.61 -17.30 5.59
N SER A 44 13.22 -18.48 5.71
CA SER A 44 14.66 -18.59 6.03
C SER A 44 15.57 -17.94 4.98
N ILE A 45 15.08 -17.78 3.74
CA ILE A 45 15.75 -17.00 2.70
C ILE A 45 15.30 -15.55 2.86
N HIS A 46 16.23 -14.65 3.15
CA HIS A 46 15.93 -13.27 3.50
C HIS A 46 15.17 -12.48 2.41
N THR A 47 15.26 -12.88 1.14
CA THR A 47 14.53 -12.28 0.00
C THR A 47 13.11 -12.80 -0.16
N GLN A 48 12.71 -13.85 0.58
CA GLN A 48 11.39 -14.44 0.52
C GLN A 48 10.51 -13.89 1.65
N ILE A 49 9.64 -12.95 1.30
CA ILE A 49 8.75 -12.27 2.26
C ILE A 49 7.30 -12.34 1.75
N LYS A 50 6.35 -12.43 2.67
CA LYS A 50 4.92 -12.30 2.40
C LYS A 50 4.40 -11.14 3.24
N ILE A 51 3.98 -10.06 2.59
CA ILE A 51 3.43 -8.88 3.26
C ILE A 51 1.93 -9.04 3.40
N PHE A 52 1.43 -8.90 4.61
CA PHE A 52 0.01 -9.03 4.94
C PHE A 52 -0.67 -7.69 5.19
N TYR A 53 0.09 -6.76 5.75
CA TYR A 53 -0.39 -5.45 6.10
C TYR A 53 0.78 -4.48 6.05
N ALA A 54 0.65 -3.33 5.41
CA ALA A 54 1.70 -2.33 5.41
C ALA A 54 1.13 -0.92 5.24
N ARG A 55 1.42 -0.06 6.22
CA ARG A 55 1.16 1.38 6.15
C ARG A 55 2.47 2.14 5.95
N GLY A 56 2.48 3.10 5.03
CA GLY A 56 3.65 3.92 4.77
C GLY A 56 4.13 3.79 3.34
N ARG A 57 5.04 2.84 3.13
CA ARG A 57 5.96 2.87 1.98
C ARG A 57 5.74 1.77 0.95
N THR A 58 4.94 0.77 1.31
CA THR A 58 4.66 -0.42 0.50
C THR A 58 3.48 -0.19 -0.41
N LEU A 59 3.64 -0.52 -1.70
CA LEU A 59 2.57 -0.42 -2.68
C LEU A 59 1.56 -1.55 -2.49
N GLN A 60 0.26 -1.26 -2.61
CA GLN A 60 -0.80 -2.22 -2.31
C GLN A 60 -0.68 -3.52 -3.11
N TYR A 61 -0.22 -3.46 -4.37
CA TYR A 61 -0.05 -4.66 -5.19
C TYR A 61 0.98 -5.65 -4.62
N ARG A 62 1.82 -5.23 -3.66
CA ARG A 62 2.76 -6.11 -2.93
C ARG A 62 2.06 -6.97 -1.89
N LEU A 63 0.85 -6.59 -1.48
CA LEU A 63 -0.02 -7.36 -0.62
C LEU A 63 -0.90 -8.30 -1.47
N PRO A 64 -1.33 -9.44 -0.92
CA PRO A 64 -2.39 -10.25 -1.52
C PRO A 64 -3.65 -9.43 -1.83
N PRO A 65 -4.34 -9.69 -2.97
CA PRO A 65 -5.51 -8.91 -3.40
C PRO A 65 -6.65 -8.79 -2.39
N VAL A 66 -6.78 -9.76 -1.48
CA VAL A 66 -7.78 -9.74 -0.41
C VAL A 66 -7.60 -8.58 0.57
N PHE A 67 -6.38 -8.04 0.68
CA PHE A 67 -6.07 -6.91 1.57
C PHE A 67 -6.13 -5.55 0.86
N TRP A 68 -6.43 -5.53 -0.44
CA TRP A 68 -6.45 -4.29 -1.21
C TRP A 68 -7.64 -3.42 -0.84
N THR A 69 -7.35 -2.16 -0.54
CA THR A 69 -8.34 -1.11 -0.44
C THR A 69 -8.45 -0.39 -1.76
N ARG A 70 -9.71 -0.25 -2.22
CA ARG A 70 -10.05 0.41 -3.47
C ARG A 70 -10.64 1.79 -3.23
N CYS A 71 -10.18 2.77 -4.00
CA CYS A 71 -10.73 4.12 -3.99
C CYS A 71 -11.72 4.31 -5.14
N LYS A 72 -13.02 4.33 -4.81
CA LYS A 72 -14.11 4.53 -5.78
C LYS A 72 -13.98 5.84 -6.57
N ILE A 73 -13.52 6.91 -5.92
CA ILE A 73 -13.30 8.22 -6.58
C ILE A 73 -12.29 8.09 -7.71
N LEU A 74 -11.17 7.39 -7.49
CA LEU A 74 -10.16 7.16 -8.54
C LEU A 74 -10.67 6.28 -9.67
N LYS A 75 -11.56 5.31 -9.37
CA LYS A 75 -12.22 4.50 -10.40
C LYS A 75 -13.11 5.33 -11.32
N GLU A 76 -13.78 6.34 -10.77
CA GLU A 76 -14.83 7.09 -11.46
C GLU A 76 -14.34 8.42 -12.07
N ASN A 77 -13.22 8.97 -11.59
CA ASN A 77 -12.69 10.27 -12.01
C ASN A 77 -11.35 10.11 -12.73
N LYS A 78 -11.37 10.18 -14.06
CA LYS A 78 -10.16 10.06 -14.91
C LYS A 78 -9.06 11.06 -14.57
N ILE A 79 -9.40 12.30 -14.24
CA ILE A 79 -8.40 13.34 -13.92
C ILE A 79 -7.65 12.98 -12.64
N LEU A 80 -8.37 12.55 -11.60
CA LEU A 80 -7.76 12.10 -10.36
C LEU A 80 -7.01 10.78 -10.54
N GLN A 81 -7.51 9.90 -11.41
CA GLN A 81 -6.83 8.65 -11.77
C GLN A 81 -5.49 8.90 -12.47
N GLU A 82 -5.43 9.86 -13.41
CA GLU A 82 -4.19 10.28 -14.08
C GLU A 82 -3.18 10.87 -13.08
N LYS A 83 -3.67 11.59 -12.06
CA LYS A 83 -2.83 12.21 -11.03
C LYS A 83 -2.28 11.20 -10.01
N TYR A 84 -3.12 10.30 -9.52
CA TYR A 84 -2.81 9.45 -8.36
C TYR A 84 -2.60 7.96 -8.71
N GLY A 85 -2.96 7.55 -9.92
CA GLY A 85 -2.98 6.16 -10.36
C GLY A 85 -4.36 5.51 -10.26
N GLY A 86 -4.40 4.20 -10.48
CA GLY A 86 -5.65 3.42 -10.47
C GLY A 86 -6.33 3.31 -9.10
N GLU A 87 -7.44 2.56 -9.04
CA GLU A 87 -8.25 2.42 -7.80
C GLU A 87 -7.48 1.80 -6.61
N CYS A 88 -6.33 1.16 -6.86
CA CYS A 88 -5.42 0.60 -5.85
C CYS A 88 -4.14 1.44 -5.65
N ALA A 89 -4.25 2.77 -5.80
CA ALA A 89 -3.13 3.70 -5.71
C ALA A 89 -2.25 3.52 -4.44
N PRO A 90 -0.98 4.00 -4.47
CA PRO A 90 -0.15 4.09 -3.28
C PRO A 90 -0.82 4.90 -2.16
N GLY A 91 -0.63 4.49 -0.90
CA GLY A 91 -1.09 5.25 0.28
C GLY A 91 -2.54 5.01 0.72
N LEU A 92 -3.31 4.17 0.01
CA LEU A 92 -4.58 3.69 0.54
C LEU A 92 -4.32 2.67 1.64
N PHE A 93 -5.06 2.76 2.74
CA PHE A 93 -4.87 1.88 3.88
C PHE A 93 -5.33 0.46 3.56
N PRO A 94 -4.48 -0.57 3.65
CA PRO A 94 -4.90 -1.94 3.38
C PRO A 94 -5.96 -2.41 4.39
N GLN A 95 -6.77 -3.36 3.97
CA GLN A 95 -7.75 -3.98 4.86
C GLN A 95 -7.03 -4.89 5.86
N TYR A 96 -7.35 -4.70 7.14
CA TYR A 96 -6.90 -5.62 8.18
C TYR A 96 -7.90 -6.77 8.26
N ASP A 97 -7.46 -7.96 7.85
CA ASP A 97 -8.27 -9.18 7.92
C ASP A 97 -7.44 -10.31 8.53
N GLU A 98 -7.57 -10.46 9.84
CA GLU A 98 -6.81 -11.45 10.61
C GLU A 98 -7.09 -12.89 10.19
N TYR A 99 -8.31 -13.19 9.73
CA TYR A 99 -8.67 -14.53 9.26
C TYR A 99 -7.87 -14.89 8.01
N ASN A 100 -7.86 -13.99 7.01
CA ASN A 100 -7.10 -14.19 5.78
C ASN A 100 -5.58 -14.19 6.03
N ILE A 101 -5.09 -13.38 6.98
CA ILE A 101 -3.69 -13.43 7.43
C ILE A 101 -3.34 -14.84 7.92
N MET A 102 -4.14 -15.38 8.85
CA MET A 102 -3.89 -16.71 9.42
C MET A 102 -4.00 -17.81 8.36
N GLN A 103 -4.94 -17.71 7.42
CA GLN A 103 -5.08 -18.68 6.32
C GLN A 103 -3.82 -18.70 5.43
N ILE A 104 -3.40 -17.55 4.92
CA ILE A 104 -2.23 -17.45 4.03
C ILE A 104 -0.95 -17.82 4.78
N MET A 105 -0.78 -17.41 6.04
CA MET A 105 0.34 -17.86 6.87
C MET A 105 0.36 -19.39 7.03
N THR A 106 -0.80 -20.04 7.15
CA THR A 106 -0.88 -21.49 7.26
C THR A 106 -0.38 -22.18 6.00
N GLU A 107 -0.78 -21.67 4.84
CA GLU A 107 -0.31 -22.17 3.54
C GLU A 107 1.21 -21.99 3.40
N CYS A 108 1.76 -20.85 3.80
CA CYS A 108 3.20 -20.59 3.78
C CYS A 108 4.00 -21.48 4.76
N VAL A 109 3.47 -21.73 5.96
CA VAL A 109 4.20 -22.48 7.02
C VAL A 109 4.12 -24.00 6.82
N TYR A 110 2.99 -24.52 6.35
CA TYR A 110 2.75 -25.98 6.29
C TYR A 110 2.77 -26.57 4.88
N ASN A 111 2.36 -25.81 3.86
CA ASN A 111 2.04 -26.40 2.55
C ASN A 111 3.06 -26.09 1.46
N ASP A 112 3.72 -24.92 1.45
CA ASP A 112 4.67 -24.65 0.36
C ASP A 112 5.70 -23.55 0.65
N LYS A 113 6.98 -23.86 0.40
CA LYS A 113 8.09 -22.89 0.42
C LYS A 113 8.00 -21.89 -0.74
N TYR A 114 7.18 -22.16 -1.77
CA TYR A 114 7.04 -21.31 -2.96
C TYR A 114 5.91 -20.28 -2.89
N ASN A 115 5.13 -20.22 -1.80
CA ASN A 115 4.08 -19.21 -1.61
C ASN A 115 4.58 -17.83 -1.14
N PHE A 116 5.88 -17.72 -0.89
CA PHE A 116 6.55 -16.45 -0.64
C PHE A 116 6.75 -15.69 -1.95
N TYR A 117 6.63 -14.36 -1.90
CA TYR A 117 7.15 -13.57 -3.01
C TYR A 117 8.67 -13.60 -2.93
N VAL A 118 9.34 -14.01 -4.00
CA VAL A 118 10.76 -13.74 -4.16
C VAL A 118 10.87 -12.25 -4.47
N TYR A 119 11.17 -11.46 -3.46
CA TYR A 119 11.58 -10.08 -3.68
C TYR A 119 13.03 -10.09 -4.12
N ASP A 120 13.27 -10.48 -5.36
CA ASP A 120 14.41 -9.90 -6.07
C ASP A 120 14.12 -8.40 -6.12
N VAL A 121 14.99 -7.66 -5.45
CA VAL A 121 15.05 -6.21 -5.35
C VAL A 121 14.41 -5.55 -6.59
N ASN A 122 13.19 -5.05 -6.43
CA ASN A 122 12.50 -4.11 -7.33
C ASN A 122 12.59 -4.38 -8.86
N LEU A 123 11.87 -5.39 -9.35
CA LEU A 123 11.50 -5.47 -10.77
C LEU A 123 9.98 -5.33 -10.89
N GLU A 124 9.47 -4.10 -10.85
CA GLU A 124 8.05 -3.80 -11.06
C GLU A 124 7.67 -4.06 -12.53
N TRP A 125 6.66 -4.89 -12.71
CA TRP A 125 6.26 -5.55 -13.97
C TRP A 125 5.68 -4.63 -15.06
N GLU A 126 5.51 -3.34 -14.81
CA GLU A 126 5.13 -2.36 -15.85
C GLU A 126 6.36 -1.77 -16.57
N ASN A 127 7.57 -2.14 -16.15
CA ASN A 127 8.83 -1.59 -16.65
C ASN A 127 9.71 -2.62 -17.38
N LEU A 128 9.12 -3.69 -17.94
CA LEU A 128 9.88 -4.70 -18.69
C LEU A 128 10.78 -4.07 -19.77
N CYS A 129 10.33 -2.99 -20.41
CA CYS A 129 11.13 -2.20 -21.35
C CYS A 129 12.28 -1.44 -20.67
N ALA A 130 12.09 -0.85 -19.48
CA ALA A 130 13.17 -0.17 -18.75
C ALA A 130 14.19 -1.14 -18.13
N LEU A 131 13.82 -2.41 -17.97
CA LEU A 131 14.64 -3.47 -17.39
C LEU A 131 15.49 -4.22 -18.41
N THR A 132 15.38 -3.90 -19.71
CA THR A 132 16.31 -4.44 -20.71
C THR A 132 17.73 -3.87 -20.47
N PRO A 133 18.80 -4.60 -20.84
CA PRO A 133 20.17 -4.13 -20.63
C PRO A 133 20.45 -2.75 -21.22
N GLU A 134 19.80 -2.42 -22.33
CA GLU A 134 19.96 -1.17 -23.08
C GLU A 134 19.44 0.05 -22.30
N ASN A 135 18.46 -0.16 -21.42
CA ASN A 135 17.78 0.93 -20.69
C ASN A 135 18.27 1.09 -19.25
N ARG A 136 19.41 0.49 -18.89
CA ARG A 136 19.99 0.51 -17.52
C ARG A 136 20.06 1.90 -16.91
N GLU A 137 20.48 2.89 -17.68
CA GLU A 137 20.63 4.28 -17.22
C GLU A 137 19.27 4.99 -17.01
N LEU A 138 18.25 4.57 -17.75
CA LEU A 138 16.89 5.12 -17.64
C LEU A 138 16.13 4.55 -16.44
N ARG A 139 16.55 3.41 -15.89
CA ARG A 139 15.88 2.77 -14.73
C ARG A 139 15.77 3.70 -13.54
N LYS A 140 16.84 4.45 -13.24
CA LYS A 140 16.84 5.41 -12.12
C LYS A 140 15.83 6.52 -12.37
N ILE A 141 15.76 7.04 -13.60
CA ILE A 141 14.85 8.11 -14.01
C ILE A 141 13.40 7.62 -13.98
N VAL A 142 13.12 6.44 -14.54
CA VAL A 142 11.79 5.84 -14.56
C VAL A 142 11.32 5.52 -13.14
N HIS A 143 12.15 4.89 -12.30
CA HIS A 143 11.84 4.65 -10.89
C HIS A 143 11.67 5.95 -10.08
N GLN A 144 12.34 7.04 -10.48
CA GLN A 144 12.21 8.35 -9.84
C GLN A 144 11.00 9.16 -10.33
N ASN A 145 10.36 8.77 -11.43
CA ASN A 145 9.24 9.52 -12.02
C ASN A 145 7.93 8.73 -11.99
N VAL A 146 8.00 7.41 -12.11
CA VAL A 146 6.88 6.50 -11.96
C VAL A 146 6.64 6.31 -10.45
N HIS A 147 5.46 6.72 -9.99
CA HIS A 147 5.00 6.67 -8.58
C HIS A 147 5.64 7.65 -7.57
N VAL A 148 6.74 8.36 -7.87
CA VAL A 148 7.38 9.27 -6.88
C VAL A 148 6.52 10.47 -6.47
N PRO A 149 5.84 11.20 -7.37
CA PRO A 149 4.98 12.31 -6.96
C PRO A 149 3.88 11.86 -5.97
N THR A 150 3.21 10.75 -6.28
CA THR A 150 2.18 10.16 -5.41
C THR A 150 2.77 9.63 -4.12
N ARG A 151 3.91 8.94 -4.16
CA ARG A 151 4.57 8.38 -2.97
C ARG A 151 5.06 9.47 -2.02
N LEU A 152 5.64 10.54 -2.54
CA LEU A 152 6.06 11.69 -1.73
C LEU A 152 4.86 12.45 -1.16
N ALA A 153 3.77 12.58 -1.92
CA ALA A 153 2.53 13.17 -1.43
C ALA A 153 1.93 12.33 -0.27
N VAL A 154 1.93 11.01 -0.41
CA VAL A 154 1.51 10.07 0.64
C VAL A 154 2.39 10.18 1.88
N ILE A 155 3.72 10.19 1.73
CA ILE A 155 4.65 10.34 2.85
C ILE A 155 4.42 11.66 3.59
N LYS A 156 4.29 12.77 2.87
CA LYS A 156 4.00 14.09 3.47
C LYS A 156 2.66 14.12 4.19
N ALA A 157 1.63 13.52 3.59
CA ALA A 157 0.32 13.42 4.23
C ALA A 157 0.42 12.62 5.54
N PHE A 158 1.18 11.53 5.54
CA PHE A 158 1.42 10.69 6.72
C PHE A 158 2.20 11.43 7.82
N GLU A 159 3.21 12.23 7.45
CA GLU A 159 3.93 13.12 8.38
C GLU A 159 3.00 14.19 9.00
N GLN A 160 1.93 14.55 8.30
CA GLN A 160 0.91 15.50 8.76
C GLN A 160 -0.23 14.82 9.54
N GLY A 161 -0.15 13.51 9.79
CA GLY A 161 -1.15 12.75 10.55
C GLY A 161 -2.33 12.25 9.72
N VAL A 162 -2.29 12.38 8.38
CA VAL A 162 -3.24 11.67 7.52
C VAL A 162 -2.93 10.19 7.62
N GLU A 163 -3.92 9.41 8.02
CA GLU A 163 -3.82 7.97 7.98
C GLU A 163 -4.17 7.50 6.58
N ASP A 164 -5.37 7.73 6.09
CA ASP A 164 -5.79 7.21 4.78
C ASP A 164 -5.70 8.27 3.67
N PHE A 165 -4.89 8.02 2.64
CA PHE A 165 -4.75 8.97 1.52
C PHE A 165 -6.06 9.16 0.72
N ARG A 166 -7.07 8.31 0.92
CA ARG A 166 -8.44 8.54 0.42
C ARG A 166 -9.03 9.86 0.91
N ASP A 167 -8.63 10.34 2.08
CA ASP A 167 -9.13 11.60 2.63
C ASP A 167 -8.63 12.78 1.81
N VAL A 168 -7.34 12.80 1.45
CA VAL A 168 -6.75 13.79 0.53
C VAL A 168 -7.43 13.75 -0.83
N ILE A 169 -7.64 12.55 -1.40
CA ILE A 169 -8.31 12.38 -2.68
C ILE A 169 -9.76 12.90 -2.61
N ARG A 170 -10.47 12.64 -1.50
CA ARG A 170 -11.84 13.08 -1.29
C ARG A 170 -11.93 14.60 -1.21
N GLU A 171 -11.05 15.24 -0.45
CA GLU A 171 -11.01 16.70 -0.34
C GLU A 171 -10.78 17.37 -1.69
N GLU A 172 -9.80 16.89 -2.46
CA GLU A 172 -9.54 17.42 -3.79
C GLU A 172 -10.73 17.20 -4.73
N TYR A 173 -11.35 16.02 -4.68
CA TYR A 173 -12.56 15.74 -5.46
C TYR A 173 -13.70 16.71 -5.13
N LEU A 174 -13.92 17.03 -3.85
CA LEU A 174 -14.93 17.99 -3.43
C LEU A 174 -14.63 19.41 -3.93
N ILE A 175 -13.36 19.82 -3.94
CA ILE A 175 -12.93 21.10 -4.51
C ILE A 175 -13.21 21.13 -6.02
N MET A 176 -12.86 20.08 -6.75
CA MET A 176 -13.15 19.97 -8.18
C MET A 176 -14.64 20.10 -8.48
N LEU A 177 -15.49 19.43 -7.70
CA LEU A 177 -16.95 19.52 -7.86
C LEU A 177 -17.47 20.95 -7.60
N ARG A 178 -16.92 21.66 -6.61
CA ARG A 178 -17.29 23.06 -6.33
C ARG A 178 -16.91 23.99 -7.48
N GLU A 179 -15.70 23.86 -8.02
CA GLU A 179 -15.25 24.67 -9.15
C GLU A 179 -16.05 24.39 -10.43
N GLN A 180 -16.40 23.13 -10.69
CA GLN A 180 -17.30 22.78 -11.80
C GLN A 180 -18.69 23.41 -11.65
N ARG A 181 -19.23 23.51 -10.42
CA ARG A 181 -20.51 24.18 -10.16
C ARG A 181 -20.42 25.68 -10.43
N LYS A 182 -19.39 26.36 -9.90
CA LYS A 182 -19.14 27.78 -10.16
C LYS A 182 -19.01 28.09 -11.65
N LEU A 183 -18.29 27.27 -12.41
CA LEU A 183 -18.14 27.44 -13.86
C LEU A 183 -19.47 27.28 -14.61
N LYS A 184 -20.33 26.33 -14.19
CA LYS A 184 -21.66 26.16 -14.78
C LYS A 184 -22.58 27.34 -14.45
N GLU A 185 -22.55 27.84 -13.23
CA GLU A 185 -23.30 29.03 -12.82
C GLU A 185 -22.84 30.26 -13.60
N ASN A 186 -21.53 30.51 -13.68
CA ASN A 186 -20.97 31.63 -14.43
C ASN A 186 -21.28 31.56 -15.94
N LYS A 187 -21.39 30.36 -16.53
CA LYS A 187 -21.86 30.19 -17.91
C LYS A 187 -23.34 30.47 -18.07
N LYS A 188 -24.16 30.20 -17.05
CA LYS A 188 -25.61 30.47 -17.04
C LYS A 188 -25.92 31.97 -16.96
N TYR A 189 -25.02 32.78 -16.41
CA TYR A 189 -25.19 34.23 -16.24
C TYR A 189 -24.38 35.10 -17.23
N LYS A 190 -23.82 34.50 -18.30
CA LYS A 190 -23.31 35.29 -19.43
C LYS A 190 -24.49 35.75 -20.30
N PHE A 191 -24.86 37.03 -20.16
CA PHE A 191 -25.67 37.78 -21.12
C PHE A 191 -24.89 37.97 -22.44
#